data_AF-A0A7N5P7U0-F1
#
_entry.id   AF-A0A7N5P7U0-F1
#
_cell.length_a   1.000
_cell.length_b   1.000
_cell.length_c   1.000
_cell.angle_alpha   90.00
_cell.angle_beta   90.00
_cell.angle_gamma   90.00
#
_symmetry.space_group_name_H-M   'P 1'
#
loop_
_entity.id
_entity.type
_entity.pdbx_description
1 polymer ?
#
loop_
_entity_poly.entity_id
_entity_poly.type
_entity_poly.pdbx_seq_one_letter_code
_entity_poly.pdbx_strand_id
1 'polypeptide(L)' 'MEPRSHLGATYLLGFSFLLLVTSSDGHIGLGKGFGDHIHWRTLEDGKKEAAARPHY' A
#
# COMPACT_ATOMS: atom_id res chain seq x y z
N MET A 1 -6.47 -33.28 -21.94
CA MET A 1 -6.03 -32.52 -20.75
C MET A 1 -6.28 -31.06 -21.06
N GLU A 2 -7.21 -30.42 -20.35
CA GLU A 2 -7.80 -29.14 -20.72
C GLU A 2 -6.93 -27.95 -20.27
N PRO A 3 -6.30 -27.19 -21.19
CA PRO A 3 -5.44 -26.06 -20.82
C PRO A 3 -6.23 -24.83 -20.35
N ARG A 4 -7.56 -24.86 -20.45
CA ARG A 4 -8.46 -23.73 -20.14
C ARG A 4 -8.63 -23.50 -18.64
N SER A 5 -8.53 -24.57 -17.84
CA SER A 5 -8.69 -24.51 -16.38
C SER A 5 -7.48 -23.89 -15.68
N HIS A 6 -6.30 -23.96 -16.30
CA HIS A 6 -5.07 -23.39 -15.75
C HIS A 6 -5.07 -21.86 -15.74
N LEU A 7 -5.59 -21.22 -16.79
CA LEU A 7 -5.72 -19.76 -16.84
C LEU A 7 -6.69 -19.26 -15.76
N GLY A 8 -7.86 -19.88 -15.63
CA GLY A 8 -8.82 -19.51 -14.57
C GLY A 8 -8.22 -19.68 -13.17
N ALA A 9 -7.51 -20.77 -12.93
CA ALA A 9 -6.85 -21.03 -11.66
C ALA A 9 -5.74 -20.01 -11.34
N THR A 10 -4.92 -19.60 -12.31
CA THR A 10 -3.88 -18.60 -12.09
C THR A 10 -4.46 -17.21 -11.81
N TYR A 11 -5.53 -16.81 -12.50
CA TYR A 11 -6.23 -15.55 -12.23
C TYR A 11 -6.86 -15.55 -10.83
N LEU A 12 -7.51 -16.65 -10.43
CA LEU A 12 -8.11 -16.77 -9.10
C LEU A 12 -7.03 -16.72 -8.00
N LEU A 13 -5.93 -17.45 -8.17
CA LEU A 13 -4.81 -17.41 -7.23
C LEU A 13 -4.19 -16.01 -7.11
N GLY A 14 -3.99 -15.32 -8.24
CA GLY A 14 -3.48 -13.95 -8.27
C GLY A 14 -4.43 -12.96 -7.59
N PHE A 15 -5.73 -13.08 -7.82
CA PHE A 15 -6.74 -12.25 -7.18
C PHE A 15 -6.84 -12.51 -5.67
N SER A 16 -6.80 -13.78 -5.25
CA SER A 16 -6.75 -14.15 -3.83
C SER A 16 -5.50 -13.61 -3.13
N PHE A 17 -4.34 -13.64 -3.80
CA PHE A 17 -3.10 -13.05 -3.27
C PHE A 17 -3.20 -11.53 -3.15
N LEU A 18 -3.75 -10.86 -4.17
CA LEU A 18 -3.98 -9.42 -4.13
C LEU A 18 -4.92 -9.04 -2.98
N LEU A 19 -6.05 -9.75 -2.84
CA LEU A 19 -6.97 -9.57 -1.74
C LEU A 19 -6.28 -9.76 -0.38
N LEU A 20 -5.49 -10.82 -0.22
CA LEU A 20 -4.75 -11.10 1.00
C LEU A 20 -3.78 -9.97 1.38
N VAL A 21 -3.04 -9.43 0.40
CA VAL A 21 -2.11 -8.30 0.61
C VAL A 21 -2.87 -7.04 1.01
N THR A 22 -4.04 -6.79 0.42
CA THR A 22 -4.87 -5.63 0.78
C THR A 22 -5.63 -5.79 2.10
N SER A 23 -5.97 -7.02 2.49
CA SER A 23 -6.72 -7.33 3.71
C SER A 23 -5.82 -7.51 4.93
N SER A 24 -4.53 -7.73 4.71
CA SER A 24 -3.55 -7.68 5.78
C SER A 24 -3.45 -6.23 6.23
N ASP A 25 -4.31 -5.86 7.19
CA ASP A 25 -4.17 -4.68 8.05
C ASP A 25 -2.90 -4.87 8.90
N GLY A 26 -1.76 -4.83 8.21
CA GLY A 26 -0.44 -4.79 8.78
C GLY A 26 -0.19 -3.36 9.18
N HIS A 27 -0.74 -3.01 10.34
CA HIS A 27 -0.59 -1.75 11.04
C HIS A 27 -1.46 -0.60 10.53
N ILE A 28 -2.28 -0.09 11.44
CA ILE A 28 -3.04 1.17 11.41
C ILE A 28 -2.04 2.35 11.46
N GLY A 29 -1.08 2.34 10.54
CA GLY A 29 -0.03 3.30 10.38
C GLY A 29 0.06 3.61 8.89
N LEU A 30 0.12 4.89 8.55
CA LEU A 30 0.29 5.38 7.18
C LEU A 30 1.54 4.79 6.46
N GLY A 31 2.37 4.04 7.17
CA GLY A 31 3.63 3.50 6.71
C GLY A 31 3.57 2.31 5.78
N LYS A 32 2.48 1.54 5.67
CA LYS A 32 2.21 0.55 4.60
C LYS A 32 3.44 -0.24 4.08
N GLY A 33 4.37 -0.62 4.97
CA GLY A 33 5.63 -1.32 4.66
C GLY A 33 6.92 -0.49 4.52
N PHE A 34 6.84 0.85 4.45
CA PHE A 34 7.98 1.78 4.44
C PHE A 34 8.51 2.11 5.85
N GLY A 35 7.78 1.72 6.90
CA GLY A 35 8.18 1.86 8.29
C GLY A 35 7.32 2.86 9.06
N ASP A 36 6.85 2.44 10.24
CA ASP A 36 5.98 3.25 11.11
C ASP A 36 6.74 4.30 11.94
N HIS A 37 8.06 4.17 11.99
CA HIS A 37 8.97 5.19 12.52
C HIS A 37 9.10 6.43 11.63
N ILE A 38 8.60 6.38 10.38
CA ILE A 38 8.49 7.57 9.53
C ILE A 38 7.23 8.32 9.94
N HIS A 39 7.37 9.61 10.27
CA HIS A 39 6.22 10.46 10.54
C HIS A 39 5.52 10.82 9.23
N TRP A 40 4.69 9.88 8.76
CA TRP A 40 3.84 10.07 7.62
C TRP A 40 2.84 11.16 7.92
N ARG A 41 2.71 12.08 6.98
CA ARG A 41 1.66 13.10 6.99
C ARG A 41 0.91 13.05 5.70
N THR A 42 -0.32 13.55 5.75
CA THR A 42 -1.08 13.79 4.54
C THR A 42 -0.35 14.82 3.68
N LEU A 43 -0.59 14.79 2.36
CA LEU A 43 0.02 15.71 1.41
C LEU A 43 -0.19 17.18 1.82
N GLU A 44 -1.39 17.49 2.30
CA GLU A 44 -1.78 18.85 2.68
C GLU A 44 -1.03 19.32 3.94
N ASP A 45 -0.83 18.44 4.92
CA ASP A 45 -0.05 18.76 6.11
C ASP A 45 1.45 18.88 5.80
N GLY A 46 1.96 18.08 4.86
CA GLY A 46 3.33 18.17 4.37
C GLY A 46 3.61 19.50 3.67
N LYS A 47 2.68 19.98 2.83
CA LYS A 47 2.80 21.29 2.14
C LYS A 47 2.85 22.46 3.12
N LYS A 48 1.99 22.44 4.14
CA LYS A 48 1.96 23.50 5.17
C LYS A 48 3.26 23.55 5.96
N GLU A 49 3.81 22.41 6.36
CA GLU A 49 5.09 22.41 7.07
C GLU A 49 6.23 22.89 6.16
N ALA A 50 6.29 22.44 4.91
CA ALA A 50 7.33 22.88 3.99
C ALA A 50 7.29 24.40 3.78
N ALA A 51 6.09 25.00 3.66
CA ALA A 51 5.91 26.44 3.53
C ALA A 51 6.21 27.22 4.82
N ALA A 52 6.05 26.59 5.98
CA ALA A 52 6.34 27.20 7.29
C ALA A 52 7.84 27.17 7.63
N ARG A 53 8.67 26.43 6.88
CA ARG A 53 10.12 26.42 7.07
C ARG A 53 10.72 27.73 6.53
N PRO A 54 11.45 28.51 7.35
CA PRO A 54 12.14 29.70 6.87
C PRO A 54 13.23 29.28 5.87
N HIS A 55 13.18 29.85 4.66
CA HIS A 55 14.28 29.77 3.71
C HIS A 55 15.37 30.74 4.19
N TYR A 56 16.42 30.19 4.80
CA TYR A 56 17.70 30.88 5.00
C TYR A 56 18.67 30.49 3.89
#